data_AF-A0A650CJY7-F1
#
_entry.id   AF-A0A650CJY7-F1
#
_cell.length_a   1.000
_cell.length_b   1.000
_cell.length_c   1.000
_cell.angle_alpha   90.00
_cell.angle_beta   90.00
_cell.angle_gamma   90.00
#
_symmetry.space_group_name_H-M   'P 1'
#
loop_
_entity.id
_entity.type
_entity.pdbx_description
1 polymer ?
#
loop_
_entity_poly.entity_id
_entity_poly.type
_entity_poly.pdbx_seq_one_letter_code
_entity_poly.pdbx_strand_id
1 'polypeptide(L)' 'MKLLEDVIRVTNNNRLRELLDKESSILDLIQQAYIGARYLPYEYSKNSVIVSLRIAKVILNELGLL' A
#
# COMPACT_ATOMS: atom_id res chain seq x y z
N MET A 1 1.82 -3.37 7.34
CA MET A 1 3.12 -2.76 6.97
C MET A 1 4.32 -3.71 7.03
N LYS A 2 4.45 -4.57 8.06
CA LYS A 2 5.63 -5.45 8.27
C LYS A 2 6.20 -6.16 7.02
N LEU A 3 5.34 -6.70 6.14
CA LEU A 3 5.81 -7.35 4.91
C LEU A 3 6.54 -6.38 3.97
N LEU A 4 6.01 -5.18 3.75
CA LEU A 4 6.63 -4.18 2.88
C LEU A 4 7.97 -3.72 3.46
N GLU A 5 8.06 -3.55 4.78
CA GLU A 5 9.31 -3.23 5.49
C GLU A 5 10.35 -4.34 5.34
N ASP A 6 9.93 -5.62 5.50
CA ASP A 6 10.81 -6.77 5.30
C ASP A 6 11.31 -6.85 3.85
N VAL A 7 10.44 -6.58 2.87
CA VAL A 7 10.82 -6.52 1.44
C VAL A 7 11.81 -5.38 1.18
N ILE A 8 11.59 -4.18 1.72
CA ILE A 8 12.52 -3.06 1.61
C ILE A 8 13.87 -3.43 2.22
N ARG A 9 13.88 -4.10 3.39
CA ARG A 9 15.11 -4.52 4.06
C ARG A 9 15.91 -5.53 3.24
N VAL A 10 15.24 -6.51 2.63
CA VAL A 10 15.90 -7.57 1.85
C VAL A 10 16.36 -7.06 0.47
N THR A 11 15.59 -6.17 -0.16
CA THR A 11 15.91 -5.65 -1.50
C THR A 11 16.76 -4.39 -1.48
N ASN A 12 16.90 -3.72 -0.33
CA ASN A 12 17.49 -2.37 -0.22
C ASN A 12 16.86 -1.37 -1.21
N ASN A 13 15.57 -1.53 -1.52
CA ASN A 13 14.88 -0.63 -2.45
C ASN A 13 14.53 0.71 -1.77
N ASN A 14 15.34 1.73 -2.06
CA ASN A 14 15.17 3.09 -1.52
C ASN A 14 13.88 3.77 -2.01
N ARG A 15 13.38 3.47 -3.20
CA ARG A 15 12.12 4.05 -3.71
C ARG A 15 10.93 3.54 -2.93
N LEU A 16 10.90 2.24 -2.63
CA LEU A 16 9.87 1.66 -1.77
C LEU A 16 9.93 2.23 -0.35
N ARG A 17 11.13 2.53 0.18
CA ARG A 17 11.28 3.22 1.47
C ARG A 17 10.70 4.63 1.43
N GLU A 18 11.04 5.43 0.43
CA GLU A 18 10.45 6.77 0.28
C GLU A 18 8.93 6.74 0.13
N LEU A 19 8.39 5.75 -0.58
CA LEU A 19 6.96 5.56 -0.73
C LEU A 19 6.30 5.19 0.60
N LEU A 20 6.93 4.31 1.39
CA LEU A 20 6.46 3.97 2.74
C LEU A 20 6.36 5.20 3.63
N ASP A 21 7.39 6.07 3.60
CA ASP A 21 7.45 7.28 4.42
C ASP A 21 6.42 8.33 3.99
N LYS A 22 6.23 8.52 2.67
CA LYS A 22 5.32 9.54 2.11
C LYS A 22 3.85 9.14 2.15
N GLU A 23 3.55 7.86 2.01
CA GLU A 23 2.19 7.36 1.76
C GLU A 23 1.67 6.44 2.88
N SER A 24 2.26 6.55 4.09
CA SER A 24 1.92 5.71 5.26
C SER A 24 0.42 5.65 5.55
N SER A 25 -0.27 6.80 5.54
CA SER A 25 -1.72 6.88 5.76
C SER A 25 -2.55 6.12 4.71
N ILE A 26 -2.12 6.12 3.45
CA ILE A 26 -2.81 5.38 2.36
C ILE A 26 -2.54 3.88 2.49
N LEU A 27 -1.32 3.50 2.87
CA LEU A 27 -0.97 2.10 3.09
C LEU A 27 -1.69 1.51 4.30
N ASP A 28 -1.88 2.30 5.37
CA ASP A 28 -2.71 1.91 6.50
C ASP A 28 -4.17 1.75 6.09
N LEU A 29 -4.70 2.65 5.25
CA LEU A 29 -6.04 2.52 4.69
C LEU A 29 -6.20 1.21 3.91
N ILE A 30 -5.23 0.84 3.07
CA ILE A 30 -5.24 -0.43 2.33
C ILE A 30 -5.28 -1.63 3.29
N GLN A 31 -4.50 -1.58 4.36
CA GLN A 31 -4.48 -2.63 5.38
C GLN A 31 -5.82 -2.74 6.11
N GLN A 32 -6.43 -1.61 6.48
CA GLN A 32 -7.75 -1.59 7.11
C GLN A 32 -8.84 -2.06 6.15
N ALA A 33 -8.75 -1.70 4.87
CA ALA A 33 -9.71 -2.12 3.85
C ALA A 33 -9.73 -3.64 3.65
N TYR A 34 -8.60 -4.33 3.82
CA TYR A 34 -8.58 -5.81 3.83
C TYR A 34 -9.45 -6.40 4.94
N ILE A 35 -9.42 -5.80 6.13
CA ILE A 35 -10.24 -6.23 7.28
C ILE A 35 -11.69 -5.81 7.07
N GLY A 36 -11.91 -4.53 6.73
CA GLY A 36 -13.23 -3.93 6.52
C GLY A 36 -14.03 -4.68 5.46
N ALA A 37 -13.46 -4.95 4.28
CA ALA A 37 -14.14 -5.66 3.20
C ALA A 37 -14.68 -7.05 3.60
N ARG A 38 -14.15 -7.66 4.66
CA ARG A 38 -14.58 -8.99 5.14
C ARG A 38 -15.58 -8.94 6.29
N TYR A 39 -15.51 -7.92 7.14
CA TYR A 39 -16.20 -7.93 8.44
C TYR A 39 -17.07 -6.70 8.71
N LEU A 40 -16.84 -5.59 7.99
CA LEU A 40 -17.51 -4.31 8.22
C LEU A 40 -17.73 -3.61 6.87
N PRO A 41 -18.95 -3.64 6.30
CA PRO A 41 -19.22 -3.01 5.01
C PRO A 41 -19.13 -1.49 5.16
N TYR A 42 -17.92 -0.97 4.96
CA TYR A 42 -17.60 0.45 5.00
C TYR A 42 -17.50 0.96 3.56
N GLU A 43 -18.15 2.07 3.26
CA GLU A 43 -17.98 2.74 1.98
C GLU A 43 -16.74 3.63 2.02
N TYR A 44 -15.83 3.41 1.06
CA TYR A 44 -14.64 4.22 0.89
C TYR A 44 -14.88 5.29 -0.16
N SER A 45 -14.32 6.49 0.05
CA SER A 45 -14.41 7.55 -0.96
C SER A 45 -13.74 7.12 -2.26
N LYS A 46 -14.33 7.48 -3.40
CA LYS A 46 -13.77 7.20 -4.74
C LYS A 46 -12.31 7.68 -4.86
N ASN A 47 -12.00 8.85 -4.31
CA ASN A 47 -10.65 9.40 -4.35
C ASN A 47 -9.65 8.53 -3.57
N SER A 48 -10.02 8.08 -2.37
CA SER A 48 -9.19 7.18 -1.56
C SER A 48 -8.90 5.87 -2.29
N VAL A 49 -9.89 5.31 -2.99
CA VAL A 49 -9.73 4.09 -3.80
C VAL A 49 -8.76 4.31 -4.96
N ILE A 50 -8.91 5.42 -5.71
CA ILE A 50 -8.03 5.76 -6.84
C ILE A 50 -6.57 5.91 -6.37
N VAL A 51 -6.36 6.66 -5.28
CA VAL A 51 -5.01 6.85 -4.72
C VAL A 51 -4.43 5.53 -4.24
N SER A 52 -5.21 4.73 -3.53
CA SER A 52 -4.78 3.39 -3.05
C SER A 52 -4.36 2.48 -4.20
N LEU A 53 -5.15 2.44 -5.28
CA LEU A 53 -4.83 1.65 -6.47
C LEU A 53 -3.54 2.15 -7.15
N ARG A 54 -3.34 3.47 -7.23
CA ARG A 54 -2.11 4.05 -7.77
C ARG A 54 -0.89 3.61 -6.96
N ILE A 55 -0.96 3.70 -5.63
CA ILE A 55 0.14 3.29 -4.74
C ILE A 55 0.42 1.79 -4.86
N ALA A 56 -0.62 0.95 -4.91
CA ALA A 56 -0.45 -0.49 -5.12
C ALA A 56 0.26 -0.80 -6.45
N LYS A 57 -0.09 -0.10 -7.54
CA LYS A 57 0.60 -0.25 -8.83
C LYS A 57 2.07 0.16 -8.77
N VAL A 58 2.38 1.28 -8.10
CA VAL A 58 3.78 1.71 -7.95
C VAL A 58 4.59 0.65 -7.19
N ILE A 59 4.04 0.09 -6.11
CA ILE A 59 4.70 -0.99 -5.37
C ILE A 59 4.94 -2.20 -6.28
N LEU A 60 3.93 -2.65 -7.01
CA LEU A 60 4.05 -3.83 -7.89
C LEU A 60 5.07 -3.62 -9.01
N ASN A 61 5.10 -2.43 -9.62
CA ASN A 61 6.10 -2.07 -10.62
C ASN A 61 7.53 -2.07 -10.05
N GLU A 62 7.72 -1.49 -8.87
CA GLU A 62 9.03 -1.47 -8.19
C GLU A 62 9.50 -2.88 -7.77
N LEU A 63 8.58 -3.83 -7.63
CA LEU A 63 8.87 -5.24 -7.40
C LEU A 63 9.02 -6.07 -8.69
N GLY A 64 8.79 -5.47 -9.86
CA GLY A 64 8.83 -6.18 -11.15
C GLY A 64 7.70 -7.20 -11.34
N LEU A 65 6.56 -7.00 -10.67
CA LEU A 65 5.38 -7.87 -10.73
C LEU A 65 4.32 -7.36 -11.73
N LEU A 66 4.47 -6.13 -12.21
CA LEU A 66 3.69 -5.44 -13.22
C LEU A 66 4.64 -4.61 -14.10
#